data_AF-A0A939XNY3-F1
#
_entry.id   AF-A0A939XNY3-F1
#
_cell.length_a   1.000
_cell.length_b   1.000
_cell.length_c   1.000
_cell.angle_alpha   90.00
_cell.angle_beta   90.00
_cell.angle_gamma   90.00
#
_symmetry.space_group_name_H-M   'P 1'
#
loop_
_entity.id
_entity.type
_entity.pdbx_description
1 polymer ?
#
loop_
_entity_poly.entity_id
_entity_poly.type
_entity_poly.pdbx_seq_one_letter_code
_entity_poly.pdbx_strand_id
1 'polypeptide(L)'
;MKKKCQATLAKIFQRPVSGSIRWADVEALFLDLGAEITEREGSRICVFLFGEVKVFHRPHPSPDTDKGAIASIRKWLLEHGVKP
;
A
#
# COMPACT_ATOMS: atom_id res chain seq x y z
N MET A 1 -14.59 0.31 5.59
CA MET A 1 -13.18 0.73 5.72
C MET A 1 -12.93 1.36 7.09
N LYS A 2 -11.92 0.92 7.84
CA LYS A 2 -11.59 1.46 9.19
C LYS A 2 -11.07 2.92 9.10
N LYS A 3 -11.28 3.74 10.14
CA LYS A 3 -10.82 5.16 10.18
C LYS A 3 -9.33 5.32 9.87
N LYS A 4 -8.48 4.42 10.42
CA LYS A 4 -7.03 4.45 10.17
C LYS A 4 -6.68 4.14 8.69
N CYS A 5 -7.40 3.21 8.07
CA CYS A 5 -7.23 2.88 6.65
C CYS A 5 -7.71 4.05 5.77
N GLN A 6 -8.82 4.71 6.10
CA GLN A 6 -9.28 5.93 5.42
C GLN A 6 -8.22 7.05 5.46
N ALA A 7 -7.61 7.30 6.62
CA ALA A 7 -6.56 8.29 6.74
C ALA A 7 -5.30 7.92 5.92
N THR A 8 -4.97 6.63 5.86
CA THR A 8 -3.85 6.12 5.04
C THR A 8 -4.15 6.29 3.55
N LEU A 9 -5.36 5.93 3.13
CA LEU A 9 -5.82 6.12 1.76
C LEU A 9 -5.77 7.60 1.37
N ALA A 10 -6.27 8.50 2.21
CA ALA A 10 -6.18 9.94 1.97
C ALA A 10 -4.71 10.40 1.79
N LYS A 11 -3.79 9.94 2.64
CA LYS A 11 -2.34 10.25 2.52
C LYS A 11 -1.72 9.72 1.22
N ILE A 12 -2.10 8.51 0.78
CA ILE A 12 -1.61 7.94 -0.48
C ILE A 12 -2.01 8.84 -1.68
N PHE A 13 -3.20 9.43 -1.62
CA PHE A 13 -3.73 10.29 -2.69
C PHE A 13 -3.28 11.75 -2.61
N GLN A 14 -2.61 12.18 -1.54
CA GLN A 14 -2.07 13.54 -1.41
C GLN A 14 -1.01 13.87 -2.47
N ARG A 15 -0.90 15.17 -2.77
CA ARG A 15 0.14 15.75 -3.64
C ARG A 15 0.80 16.93 -2.92
N PRO A 16 2.13 16.91 -2.69
CA PRO A 16 3.08 15.84 -3.03
C PRO A 16 2.81 14.55 -2.26
N VAL A 17 3.33 13.41 -2.78
CA VAL A 17 3.23 12.11 -2.10
C VAL A 17 3.89 12.22 -0.72
N SER A 18 3.15 11.89 0.34
CA SER A 18 3.70 11.89 1.70
C SER A 18 4.81 10.86 1.81
N GLY A 19 5.99 11.28 2.27
CA GLY A 19 7.12 10.39 2.52
C GLY A 19 7.06 9.65 3.86
N SER A 20 6.01 9.85 4.66
CA SER A 20 5.90 9.32 6.04
C SER A 20 4.85 8.22 6.20
N ILE A 21 4.46 7.57 5.09
CA ILE A 21 3.49 6.47 5.14
C ILE A 21 4.24 5.18 5.50
N ARG A 22 4.00 4.69 6.72
CA ARG A 22 4.61 3.44 7.18
C ARG A 22 4.07 2.25 6.40
N TRP A 23 4.94 1.30 6.06
CA TRP A 23 4.54 0.09 5.33
C TRP A 23 3.42 -0.69 6.03
N ALA A 24 3.47 -0.79 7.36
CA ALA A 24 2.43 -1.46 8.14
C ALA A 24 1.03 -0.82 7.98
N ASP A 25 0.96 0.51 7.74
CA ASP A 25 -0.32 1.19 7.47
C ASP A 25 -0.85 0.83 6.07
N VAL A 26 0.06 0.65 5.10
CA VAL A 26 -0.27 0.17 3.74
C VAL A 26 -0.76 -1.29 3.78
N GLU A 27 -0.06 -2.17 4.49
CA GLU A 27 -0.49 -3.57 4.67
C GLU A 27 -1.88 -3.63 5.31
N ALA A 28 -2.12 -2.83 6.36
CA ALA A 28 -3.43 -2.75 7.00
C ALA A 28 -4.52 -2.25 6.04
N LEU A 29 -4.21 -1.29 5.17
CA LEU A 29 -5.14 -0.83 4.14
C LEU A 29 -5.44 -1.94 3.13
N PHE A 30 -4.44 -2.67 2.65
CA PHE A 30 -4.64 -3.79 1.73
C PHE A 30 -5.53 -4.88 2.34
N LEU A 31 -5.26 -5.28 3.59
CA LEU A 31 -6.09 -6.26 4.30
C LEU A 31 -7.54 -5.76 4.47
N ASP A 32 -7.74 -4.48 4.78
CA ASP A 32 -9.09 -3.88 4.90
C ASP A 32 -9.84 -3.80 3.56
N LEU A 33 -9.11 -3.78 2.44
CA LEU A 33 -9.65 -3.89 1.09
C LEU A 33 -9.86 -5.34 0.62
N GLY A 34 -9.53 -6.33 1.46
CA GLY A 34 -9.71 -7.75 1.16
C GLY A 34 -8.52 -8.40 0.45
N ALA A 35 -7.31 -7.82 0.57
CA ALA A 35 -6.12 -8.42 -0.01
C ALA A 35 -5.66 -9.66 0.76
N GLU A 36 -5.05 -10.60 0.04
CA GLU A 36 -4.24 -11.67 0.62
C GLU A 36 -2.77 -11.30 0.51
N ILE A 37 -2.04 -11.40 1.63
CA ILE A 37 -0.63 -11.00 1.70
C ILE A 37 0.21 -12.22 2.06
N THR A 38 1.25 -12.49 1.27
CA THR A 38 2.21 -13.58 1.49
C THR A 38 3.64 -13.07 1.43
N GLU A 39 4.47 -13.51 2.38
CA GLU A 39 5.90 -13.23 2.35
C GLU A 39 6.61 -14.14 1.33
N ARG A 40 7.60 -13.59 0.63
CA ARG A 40 8.44 -14.30 -0.34
C ARG A 40 9.91 -14.15 0.03
N GLU A 41 10.80 -14.79 -0.75
CA GLU A 41 12.24 -14.70 -0.51
C GLU A 41 12.78 -13.26 -0.57
N GLY A 42 13.61 -12.92 0.42
CA GLY A 42 14.04 -11.56 0.69
C GLY A 42 12.94 -10.76 1.41
N SER A 43 13.06 -9.44 1.47
CA SER A 43 12.03 -8.57 2.05
C SER A 43 10.84 -8.35 1.11
N ARG A 44 10.47 -9.35 0.29
CA ARG A 44 9.43 -9.22 -0.74
C ARG A 44 8.08 -9.63 -0.19
N ILE A 45 7.08 -8.81 -0.46
CA ILE A 45 5.70 -9.00 -0.06
C ILE A 45 4.84 -9.12 -1.31
N CYS A 46 4.16 -10.26 -1.45
CA CYS A 46 3.21 -10.52 -2.51
C CYS A 46 1.81 -10.18 -2.01
N VAL A 47 1.12 -9.30 -2.74
CA VAL A 47 -0.22 -8.83 -2.44
C VAL A 47 -1.13 -9.27 -3.58
N PHE A 48 -2.11 -10.12 -3.28
CA PHE A 48 -3.19 -10.47 -4.18
C PHE A 48 -4.42 -9.63 -3.83
N LEU A 49 -4.85 -8.77 -4.75
CA LEU A 49 -6.01 -7.89 -4.56
C LEU A 49 -6.61 -7.57 -5.93
N PHE A 50 -7.93 -7.41 -6.00
CA PHE A 50 -8.67 -7.15 -7.25
C PHE A 50 -8.46 -8.21 -8.36
N GLY A 51 -8.11 -9.45 -7.97
CA GLY A 51 -7.77 -10.51 -8.92
C GLY A 51 -6.38 -10.40 -9.53
N GLU A 52 -5.56 -9.44 -9.09
CA GLU A 52 -4.20 -9.22 -9.55
C GLU A 52 -3.17 -9.52 -8.45
N VAL A 53 -1.98 -9.96 -8.87
CA VAL A 53 -0.81 -10.07 -8.00
C VAL A 53 0.11 -8.89 -8.22
N LYS A 54 0.46 -8.18 -7.14
CA LYS A 54 1.56 -7.21 -7.13
C LYS A 54 2.60 -7.62 -6.09
N VAL A 55 3.87 -7.35 -6.39
CA VAL A 55 4.98 -7.62 -5.47
C VAL A 55 5.62 -6.29 -5.09
N PHE A 56 5.77 -6.08 -3.79
CA PHE A 56 6.43 -4.92 -3.21
C PHE A 56 7.63 -5.37 -2.37
N HIS A 57 8.53 -4.45 -2.06
CA HIS A 57 9.58 -4.67 -1.08
C HIS A 57 9.19 -3.98 0.21
N ARG A 58 9.24 -4.70 1.33
CA ARG A 58 9.16 -4.10 2.66
C ARG A 58 10.35 -3.17 2.82
N PRO A 59 10.14 -1.91 3.21
CA PRO A 59 11.22 -0.93 3.28
C PRO A 59 12.22 -1.30 4.38
N HIS A 60 13.50 -1.04 4.12
CA HIS A 60 14.61 -1.24 5.03
C HIS A 60 15.75 -0.24 4.69
N PRO A 61 16.42 0.39 5.67
CA PRO A 61 16.26 0.25 7.12
C PRO A 61 15.08 1.04 7.72
N SER A 62 14.55 2.04 7.00
CA SER A 62 13.39 2.82 7.47
C SER A 62 12.09 2.01 7.35
N PRO A 63 11.14 2.16 8.29
CA PRO A 63 9.79 1.60 8.15
C PRO A 63 8.90 2.35 7.14
N ASP A 64 9.37 3.49 6.63
CA ASP A 64 8.62 4.32 5.70
C ASP A 64 8.62 3.73 4.29
N THR A 65 7.45 3.69 3.68
CA THR A 65 7.27 3.22 2.30
C THR A 65 7.92 4.21 1.33
N ASP A 66 8.68 3.72 0.36
CA ASP A 66 9.30 4.59 -0.62
C ASP A 66 8.24 5.29 -1.51
N LYS A 67 8.56 6.51 -1.97
CA LYS A 67 7.63 7.32 -2.76
C LYS A 67 7.24 6.65 -4.08
N GLY A 68 8.10 5.80 -4.64
CA GLY A 68 7.84 5.05 -5.86
C GLY A 68 6.77 4.00 -5.65
N ALA A 69 6.90 3.19 -4.59
CA ALA A 69 5.88 2.23 -4.17
C ALA A 69 4.56 2.94 -3.86
N ILE A 70 4.55 4.06 -3.12
CA ILE A 70 3.32 4.81 -2.85
C ILE A 70 2.66 5.29 -4.16
N ALA A 71 3.45 5.79 -5.12
CA ALA A 71 2.92 6.21 -6.43
C ALA A 71 2.32 5.02 -7.21
N SER A 72 2.98 3.86 -7.17
CA SER A 72 2.49 2.61 -7.78
C SER A 72 1.20 2.14 -7.12
N ILE A 73 1.14 2.15 -5.79
CA ILE A 73 -0.04 1.76 -5.00
C ILE A 73 -1.22 2.69 -5.32
N ARG A 74 -0.99 4.00 -5.32
CA ARG A 74 -2.02 4.99 -5.68
C ARG A 74 -2.60 4.72 -7.06
N LYS A 75 -1.73 4.46 -8.05
CA LYS A 75 -2.17 4.17 -9.43
C LYS A 75 -3.05 2.92 -9.45
N TRP A 76 -2.59 1.85 -8.82
CA TRP A 76 -3.32 0.58 -8.76
C TRP A 76 -4.69 0.73 -8.08
N LEU A 77 -4.74 1.38 -6.91
CA LEU A 77 -6.00 1.67 -6.22
C LEU A 77 -6.97 2.48 -7.09
N LEU A 78 -6.46 3.51 -7.78
CA LEU A 78 -7.27 4.36 -8.66
C LEU A 78 -7.82 3.59 -9.87
N GLU A 79 -7.03 2.70 -10.48
CA GLU A 79 -7.43 1.84 -11.61
C GLU A 79 -8.60 0.92 -11.24
N HIS A 80 -8.66 0.47 -9.97
CA HIS A 80 -9.77 -0.33 -9.45
C HIS A 80 -10.85 0.51 -8.75
N GLY A 81 -10.87 1.84 -8.96
CA GLY A 81 -11.93 2.72 -8.48
C GLY A 81 -11.88 3.06 -6.99
N VAL A 82 -10.84 2.64 -6.27
CA VAL A 82 -10.64 3.00 -4.86
C VAL A 82 -10.16 4.45 -4.77
N LYS A 83 -10.93 5.27 -4.05
CA LYS A 83 -10.69 6.70 -3.84
C LYS A 83 -10.88 7.04 -2.35
N PRO A 84 -10.24 8.11 -1.85
CA PRO A 84 -10.39 8.56 -0.46
C PRO A 84 -11.84 8.75 -0.02
#